data_AF-A0A9K3NXH5-F1
#
_entry.id   AF-A0A9K3NXH5-F1
#
_cell.length_a   1.000
_cell.length_b   1.000
_cell.length_c   1.000
_cell.angle_alpha   90.00
_cell.angle_beta   90.00
_cell.angle_gamma   90.00
#
_symmetry.space_group_name_H-M   'P 1'
#
loop_
_entity.id
_entity.type
_entity.pdbx_description
1 polymer ?
#
loop_
_entity_poly.entity_id
_entity_poly.type
_entity_poly.pdbx_seq_one_letter_code
_entity_poly.pdbx_strand_id
1 'polypeptide(L)'
;MLARVLSMRRGAHTEEEDELDEHSQDDSKTRKHLSIATRITNYFTRTGYLCPTIITAIIILIITSYFLQSRDLLCVSSISSFDRLSRTRFFGLDGLDSDFGALGVPWYLCRSKHGKTVEWTTKDLLQGLEEFVPIYETRPIKNNMYGMGFDHSFGLWFITRWLKPDLMIESGAFKGHSTWVLRQAMPNTRIISITPRHPEKYLKKGAAYVDGNCTYFAGKDFVDFGSIDWSTVMKKHGVSDLSRVLIFFDDHQSELKRLKQALKAGFTNLVFEDNYDTGTGDHYSLRQICDQFYIQGGGHSCFEDSDEARVRSVRKKFWEKAVDTQELCGPGESWWGVRGYMRDDFNHTNKPISYSQHFQNSRYVESILDLYWELPPVAGPSLTHQTRYDPARAPSPIVEDGRFRLFQRLGLSRLEPSVFNGYTQMVYVQISDKES
;
A
#
# COMPACT_ATOMS: atom_id res chain seq x y z
N MET A 1 34.63 12.88 52.57
CA MET A 1 35.97 13.50 52.34
C MET A 1 36.75 12.63 51.37
N LEU A 2 37.83 13.15 50.76
CA LEU A 2 39.03 12.47 50.21
C LEU A 2 38.83 11.05 49.60
N ALA A 3 38.90 10.91 48.27
CA ALA A 3 40.12 10.74 47.45
C ALA A 3 40.67 9.28 47.48
N ARG A 4 40.85 8.54 46.37
CA ARG A 4 41.56 8.77 45.08
C ARG A 4 43.08 8.51 45.21
N VAL A 5 43.73 8.13 44.09
CA VAL A 5 45.15 7.69 43.91
C VAL A 5 45.32 6.18 44.10
N LEU A 6 46.14 5.39 43.37
CA LEU A 6 46.76 5.34 42.01
C LEU A 6 48.12 4.60 42.11
N SER A 7 48.73 4.27 40.95
CA SER A 7 50.06 3.64 40.77
C SER A 7 50.08 2.13 41.05
N MET A 8 50.40 1.22 40.12
CA MET A 8 51.58 1.08 39.23
C MET A 8 52.92 0.87 39.96
N ARG A 9 53.53 -0.31 39.75
CA ARG A 9 54.86 -0.44 39.11
C ARG A 9 55.12 -1.89 38.63
N ARG A 10 56.23 -2.07 37.89
CA ARG A 10 56.66 -3.32 37.22
C ARG A 10 57.84 -3.97 37.96
N GLY A 11 58.02 -5.27 37.72
CA GLY A 11 59.32 -5.94 37.66
C GLY A 11 59.76 -6.64 38.96
N ALA A 12 60.67 -7.62 38.91
CA ALA A 12 61.27 -8.33 37.75
C ALA A 12 62.02 -9.59 38.26
N HIS A 13 62.72 -10.30 37.34
CA HIS A 13 63.72 -11.36 37.60
C HIS A 13 63.16 -12.73 38.04
N THR A 14 63.26 -13.77 37.19
CA THR A 14 64.36 -14.79 36.99
C THR A 14 64.30 -15.87 38.09
N GLU A 15 64.77 -17.12 37.94
CA GLU A 15 65.89 -17.73 37.18
C GLU A 15 65.39 -19.00 36.40
N GLU A 16 65.94 -19.39 35.23
CA GLU A 16 67.08 -20.33 34.98
C GLU A 16 66.76 -21.80 35.38
N GLU A 17 67.29 -22.87 34.77
CA GLU A 17 68.23 -23.03 33.63
C GLU A 17 67.53 -22.83 32.24
N ASP A 18 67.76 -23.50 31.09
CA ASP A 18 68.46 -24.74 30.64
C ASP A 18 69.01 -24.51 29.19
N GLU A 19 69.94 -25.35 28.69
CA GLU A 19 71.03 -24.91 27.79
C GLU A 19 71.30 -25.77 26.51
N LEU A 20 72.27 -25.32 25.69
CA LEU A 20 73.01 -26.02 24.61
C LEU A 20 72.32 -26.15 23.22
N ASP A 21 72.97 -25.96 22.05
CA ASP A 21 74.19 -25.21 21.66
C ASP A 21 74.32 -25.28 20.09
N GLU A 22 75.17 -24.57 19.33
CA GLU A 22 76.18 -23.50 19.52
C GLU A 22 76.40 -22.79 18.15
N HIS A 23 77.14 -21.66 18.10
CA HIS A 23 77.86 -21.08 16.93
C HIS A 23 77.13 -20.72 15.58
N SER A 24 77.54 -19.71 14.78
CA SER A 24 78.18 -18.40 15.02
C SER A 24 78.28 -17.54 13.73
N GLN A 25 78.42 -16.22 13.88
CA GLN A 25 79.04 -15.25 12.94
C GLN A 25 78.45 -15.03 11.52
N ASP A 26 77.64 -13.97 11.42
CA ASP A 26 77.89 -12.70 10.68
C ASP A 26 78.26 -12.61 9.16
N ASP A 27 77.98 -11.42 8.63
CA ASP A 27 78.51 -10.70 7.46
C ASP A 27 78.12 -11.07 5.99
N SER A 28 77.10 -10.34 5.51
CA SER A 28 77.03 -9.67 4.20
C SER A 28 76.38 -10.32 2.95
N LYS A 29 75.53 -9.50 2.31
CA LYS A 29 75.33 -9.29 0.85
C LYS A 29 75.26 -10.51 -0.09
N THR A 30 74.04 -10.86 -0.54
CA THR A 30 73.50 -10.39 -1.86
C THR A 30 72.07 -10.87 -2.14
N ARG A 31 71.31 -10.08 -2.91
CA ARG A 31 69.97 -10.47 -3.45
C ARG A 31 70.09 -11.37 -4.67
N LYS A 32 69.35 -12.49 -4.68
CA LYS A 32 68.69 -13.02 -5.89
C LYS A 32 67.31 -13.59 -5.55
N HIS A 33 66.24 -12.90 -5.95
CA HIS A 33 64.88 -13.45 -5.90
C HIS A 33 64.72 -14.49 -7.02
N LEU A 34 64.44 -15.75 -6.67
CA LEU A 34 63.92 -16.73 -7.63
C LEU A 34 62.39 -16.57 -7.69
N SER A 35 61.82 -16.34 -8.88
CA SER A 35 60.41 -16.00 -9.00
C SER A 35 59.49 -17.21 -8.83
N ILE A 36 58.25 -16.96 -8.39
CA ILE A 36 57.20 -17.98 -8.20
C ILE A 36 56.90 -18.72 -9.50
N ALA A 37 57.03 -18.06 -10.66
CA ALA A 37 56.82 -18.66 -11.97
C ALA A 37 57.66 -19.92 -12.20
N THR A 38 58.93 -19.94 -11.78
CA THR A 38 59.82 -21.10 -11.96
C THR A 38 59.35 -22.33 -11.16
N ARG A 39 58.62 -22.16 -10.05
CA ARG A 39 57.98 -23.28 -9.32
C ARG A 39 56.73 -23.80 -10.04
N ILE A 40 55.98 -22.92 -10.70
CA ILE A 40 54.75 -23.28 -11.44
C ILE A 40 55.09 -24.11 -12.69
N THR A 41 56.10 -23.71 -13.47
CA THR A 41 56.50 -24.43 -14.70
C THR A 41 56.88 -25.89 -14.42
N ASN A 42 57.58 -26.15 -13.31
CA ASN A 42 57.96 -27.51 -12.89
C ASN A 42 56.80 -28.38 -12.37
N TYR A 43 55.61 -27.80 -12.15
CA TYR A 43 54.41 -28.55 -11.79
C TYR A 43 53.64 -29.01 -13.04
N PHE A 44 53.52 -28.14 -14.04
CA PHE A 44 52.87 -28.45 -15.32
C PHE A 44 53.61 -29.50 -16.16
N THR A 45 54.93 -29.60 -16.06
CA THR A 45 55.70 -30.66 -16.75
C THR A 45 55.54 -32.06 -16.16
N ARG A 46 54.90 -32.20 -14.98
CA ARG A 46 54.77 -33.49 -14.27
C ARG A 46 53.37 -34.13 -14.36
N THR A 47 52.38 -33.42 -14.92
CA THR A 47 50.98 -33.89 -15.04
C THR A 47 50.55 -34.02 -16.50
N GLY A 48 51.09 -35.04 -17.18
CA GLY A 48 50.87 -35.25 -18.63
C GLY A 48 49.40 -35.50 -19.03
N TYR A 49 49.00 -34.86 -20.14
CA TYR A 49 47.79 -35.08 -20.98
C TYR A 49 46.37 -35.06 -20.35
N LEU A 50 46.21 -35.30 -19.05
CA LEU A 50 44.89 -35.29 -18.37
C LEU A 50 44.34 -33.87 -18.15
N CYS A 51 45.21 -32.89 -17.91
CA CYS A 51 44.79 -31.50 -17.70
C CYS A 51 44.11 -30.87 -18.94
N PRO A 52 44.71 -30.87 -20.16
CA PRO A 52 44.08 -30.26 -21.33
C PRO A 52 42.82 -30.98 -21.83
N THR A 53 42.69 -32.29 -21.59
CA THR A 53 41.50 -33.07 -21.99
C THR A 53 40.29 -32.76 -21.10
N ILE A 54 40.48 -32.55 -19.80
CA ILE A 54 39.41 -32.07 -18.90
C ILE A 54 38.99 -30.63 -19.26
N ILE A 55 39.95 -29.74 -19.55
CA ILE A 55 39.66 -28.35 -19.94
C ILE A 55 38.86 -28.30 -21.26
N THR A 56 39.24 -29.08 -22.27
CA THR A 56 38.47 -29.14 -23.53
C THR A 56 37.08 -29.75 -23.36
N ALA A 57 36.91 -30.77 -22.51
CA ALA A 57 35.58 -31.30 -22.18
C ALA A 57 34.67 -30.25 -21.51
N ILE A 58 35.20 -29.45 -20.58
CA ILE A 58 34.47 -28.35 -19.94
C ILE A 58 34.09 -27.25 -20.95
N ILE A 59 35.01 -26.88 -21.85
CA ILE A 59 34.73 -25.90 -22.91
C ILE A 59 33.64 -26.42 -23.87
N ILE A 60 33.69 -27.70 -24.25
CA ILE A 60 32.65 -28.32 -25.08
C ILE A 60 31.30 -28.31 -24.37
N LEU A 61 31.24 -28.65 -23.07
CA LEU A 61 30.00 -28.57 -22.28
C LEU A 61 29.40 -27.16 -22.27
N ILE A 62 30.22 -26.13 -22.02
CA ILE A 62 29.79 -24.72 -22.04
C ILE A 62 29.29 -24.30 -23.43
N ILE A 63 29.96 -24.73 -24.50
CA ILE A 63 29.51 -24.45 -25.87
C ILE A 63 28.18 -25.16 -26.16
N THR A 64 28.01 -26.42 -25.75
CA THR A 64 26.76 -27.16 -25.95
C THR A 64 25.58 -26.59 -25.17
N SER A 65 25.78 -26.08 -23.94
CA SER A 65 24.70 -25.43 -23.20
C SER A 65 24.26 -24.12 -23.86
N TYR A 66 25.20 -23.30 -24.34
CA TYR A 66 24.90 -22.09 -25.11
C TYR A 66 24.12 -22.38 -26.41
N PHE A 67 24.47 -23.46 -27.14
CA PHE A 67 23.74 -23.83 -28.36
C PHE A 67 22.38 -24.48 -28.08
N LEU A 68 22.25 -25.32 -27.05
CA LEU A 68 20.96 -25.90 -26.65
C LEU A 68 19.98 -24.82 -26.16
N GLN A 69 20.47 -23.84 -25.39
CA GLN A 69 19.66 -22.69 -24.96
C GLN A 69 19.22 -21.75 -26.10
N SER A 70 19.71 -21.97 -27.34
CA SER A 70 19.35 -21.17 -28.52
C SER A 70 18.25 -21.79 -29.42
N ARG A 71 17.77 -23.01 -29.12
CA ARG A 71 16.93 -23.79 -30.06
C ARG A 71 15.81 -24.62 -29.41
N ASP A 72 14.93 -23.94 -28.69
CA ASP A 72 13.50 -24.29 -28.57
C ASP A 72 12.73 -22.96 -28.52
N LEU A 73 11.97 -22.52 -29.52
CA LEU A 73 10.84 -23.07 -30.28
C LEU A 73 9.64 -22.13 -30.02
N LEU A 74 9.16 -21.47 -31.06
CA LEU A 74 8.10 -20.47 -30.99
C LEU A 74 6.72 -21.14 -30.82
N CYS A 75 5.98 -20.75 -29.80
CA CYS A 75 4.51 -20.80 -29.79
C CYS A 75 3.96 -19.44 -29.38
N VAL A 76 2.91 -18.98 -30.08
CA VAL A 76 2.42 -17.60 -29.99
C VAL A 76 1.27 -17.50 -29.01
N SER A 77 1.47 -16.75 -27.92
CA SER A 77 0.40 -16.20 -27.08
C SER A 77 0.87 -14.87 -26.49
N SER A 78 0.23 -13.76 -26.89
CA SER A 78 0.78 -12.41 -26.72
C SER A 78 0.36 -11.74 -25.40
N ILE A 79 1.20 -11.85 -24.37
CA ILE A 79 1.25 -10.93 -23.22
C ILE A 79 2.71 -10.51 -23.01
N SER A 80 2.97 -9.22 -22.78
CA SER A 80 4.31 -8.63 -22.81
C SER A 80 5.19 -9.08 -21.64
N SER A 81 6.19 -9.93 -21.91
CA SER A 81 7.13 -10.49 -20.94
C SER A 81 8.23 -9.53 -20.44
N PHE A 82 8.24 -8.28 -20.91
CA PHE A 82 9.38 -7.36 -20.76
C PHE A 82 9.60 -6.81 -19.33
N ASP A 83 8.62 -6.95 -18.44
CA ASP A 83 8.64 -6.31 -17.10
C ASP A 83 9.20 -7.19 -15.97
N ARG A 84 9.40 -8.50 -16.20
CA ARG A 84 9.84 -9.43 -15.13
C ARG A 84 11.32 -9.36 -14.76
N LEU A 85 12.18 -8.80 -15.61
CA LEU A 85 13.64 -8.91 -15.46
C LEU A 85 14.33 -7.71 -14.79
N SER A 86 13.58 -6.68 -14.35
CA SER A 86 14.15 -5.51 -13.66
C SER A 86 14.04 -5.56 -12.12
N ARG A 87 13.33 -6.53 -11.54
CA ARG A 87 12.95 -6.54 -10.10
C ARG A 87 13.90 -7.34 -9.19
N THR A 88 15.14 -7.59 -9.60
CA THR A 88 16.14 -8.34 -8.81
C THR A 88 17.41 -7.54 -8.56
N ARG A 89 17.52 -6.94 -7.36
CA ARG A 89 18.73 -6.63 -6.54
C ARG A 89 18.56 -5.36 -5.70
N PHE A 90 17.99 -5.49 -4.50
CA PHE A 90 18.57 -4.96 -3.26
C PHE A 90 17.91 -5.64 -2.06
N PHE A 91 18.70 -5.96 -1.03
CA PHE A 91 18.36 -6.85 0.10
C PHE A 91 18.15 -8.33 -0.29
N GLY A 92 18.85 -9.23 0.40
CA GLY A 92 18.80 -10.67 0.17
C GLY A 92 17.73 -11.34 1.01
N LEU A 93 16.55 -11.52 0.44
CA LEU A 93 15.45 -12.35 0.95
C LEU A 93 14.93 -13.23 -0.18
N ASP A 94 15.80 -14.10 -0.70
CA ASP A 94 15.48 -15.09 -1.73
C ASP A 94 14.51 -16.14 -1.15
N GLY A 95 13.21 -15.84 -1.22
CA GLY A 95 12.14 -16.70 -0.68
C GLY A 95 10.78 -16.03 -0.42
N LEU A 96 10.50 -14.83 -0.94
CA LEU A 96 9.26 -14.08 -0.64
C LEU A 96 8.27 -13.89 -1.80
N ASP A 97 8.60 -14.36 -3.00
CA ASP A 97 7.69 -14.27 -4.18
C ASP A 97 6.71 -15.47 -4.29
N SER A 98 6.85 -16.52 -3.46
CA SER A 98 5.83 -17.58 -3.30
C SER A 98 4.67 -17.14 -2.40
N ASP A 99 4.93 -16.25 -1.46
CA ASP A 99 4.06 -16.01 -0.29
C ASP A 99 3.06 -14.86 -0.52
N PHE A 100 2.92 -14.40 -1.76
CA PHE A 100 1.80 -13.54 -2.20
C PHE A 100 0.41 -14.21 -2.02
N GLY A 101 0.36 -15.50 -1.66
CA GLY A 101 -0.85 -16.19 -1.22
C GLY A 101 -1.16 -16.11 0.28
N ALA A 102 -0.21 -15.71 1.14
CA ALA A 102 -0.39 -15.75 2.60
C ALA A 102 -1.01 -14.46 3.18
N LEU A 103 -0.73 -13.30 2.58
CA LEU A 103 -1.31 -12.01 2.97
C LEU A 103 -1.61 -11.07 1.78
N GLY A 104 -1.09 -11.36 0.58
CA GLY A 104 -1.03 -10.37 -0.50
C GLY A 104 -2.40 -9.90 -0.97
N VAL A 105 -2.62 -8.59 -1.00
CA VAL A 105 -3.83 -8.03 -1.65
C VAL A 105 -3.70 -8.21 -3.17
N PRO A 106 -4.67 -8.85 -3.84
CA PRO A 106 -4.69 -8.89 -5.29
C PRO A 106 -5.23 -7.56 -5.81
N TRP A 107 -4.87 -7.22 -7.04
CA TRP A 107 -5.33 -6.00 -7.73
C TRP A 107 -6.85 -5.99 -8.06
N TYR A 108 -7.57 -7.01 -7.59
CA TYR A 108 -8.97 -7.34 -7.84
C TYR A 108 -9.60 -7.96 -6.58
N LEU A 109 -9.43 -7.30 -5.42
CA LEU A 109 -9.87 -7.84 -4.13
C LEU A 109 -11.39 -8.08 -4.11
N CYS A 110 -12.20 -7.16 -4.65
CA CYS A 110 -13.53 -7.51 -5.18
C CYS A 110 -13.42 -7.90 -6.67
N ARG A 111 -14.15 -8.94 -7.10
CA ARG A 111 -14.37 -9.22 -8.53
C ARG A 111 -15.53 -8.37 -9.06
N SER A 112 -15.31 -7.64 -10.15
CA SER A 112 -16.39 -6.98 -10.89
C SER A 112 -17.06 -7.93 -11.90
N LYS A 113 -18.37 -7.73 -12.15
CA LYS A 113 -19.21 -8.60 -13.03
C LYS A 113 -18.54 -8.96 -14.36
N HIS A 114 -17.94 -7.95 -15.01
CA HIS A 114 -17.38 -8.04 -16.36
C HIS A 114 -15.85 -7.88 -16.40
N GLY A 115 -15.17 -7.86 -15.25
CA GLY A 115 -13.73 -7.64 -15.15
C GLY A 115 -13.25 -6.24 -15.59
N LYS A 116 -14.16 -5.26 -15.71
CA LYS A 116 -13.83 -3.89 -16.14
C LYS A 116 -12.91 -3.21 -15.11
N THR A 117 -11.86 -2.57 -15.62
CA THR A 117 -10.91 -1.74 -14.88
C THR A 117 -11.13 -0.26 -15.14
N VAL A 118 -10.38 0.59 -14.42
CA VAL A 118 -10.22 2.01 -14.76
C VAL A 118 -9.52 2.19 -16.12
N GLU A 119 -9.74 3.36 -16.72
CA GLU A 119 -9.14 3.75 -18.01
C GLU A 119 -7.81 4.50 -17.85
N TRP A 120 -7.54 5.04 -16.66
CA TRP A 120 -6.32 5.80 -16.35
C TRP A 120 -5.13 4.91 -16.01
N THR A 121 -3.93 5.37 -16.33
CA THR A 121 -2.67 4.67 -16.10
C THR A 121 -1.81 5.37 -15.04
N THR A 122 -0.70 4.73 -14.64
CA THR A 122 0.32 5.34 -13.78
C THR A 122 0.89 6.64 -14.36
N LYS A 123 0.87 6.84 -15.69
CA LYS A 123 1.32 8.09 -16.32
C LYS A 123 0.35 9.25 -16.03
N ASP A 124 -0.94 8.98 -16.11
CA ASP A 124 -2.00 9.95 -15.83
C ASP A 124 -1.99 10.32 -14.34
N LEU A 125 -1.80 9.34 -13.46
CA LEU A 125 -1.60 9.57 -12.02
C LEU A 125 -0.37 10.44 -11.74
N LEU A 126 0.76 10.20 -12.42
CA LEU A 126 1.97 11.02 -12.29
C LEU A 126 1.77 12.46 -12.79
N GLN A 127 1.07 12.67 -13.91
CA GLN A 127 0.68 14.02 -14.36
C GLN A 127 -0.25 14.68 -13.34
N GLY A 128 -1.23 13.94 -12.81
CA GLY A 128 -2.13 14.41 -11.76
C GLY A 128 -1.39 14.88 -10.51
N LEU A 129 -0.29 14.23 -10.13
CA LEU A 129 0.56 14.66 -9.02
C LEU A 129 1.31 15.97 -9.34
N GLU A 130 1.79 16.16 -10.57
CA GLU A 130 2.43 17.41 -11.01
C GLU A 130 1.45 18.60 -10.99
N GLU A 131 0.17 18.36 -11.29
CA GLU A 131 -0.91 19.36 -11.14
C GLU A 131 -1.34 19.55 -9.67
N PHE A 132 -1.46 18.49 -8.87
CA PHE A 132 -2.09 18.54 -7.55
C PHE A 132 -1.18 18.98 -6.40
N VAL A 133 0.12 18.66 -6.41
CA VAL A 133 1.04 19.05 -5.33
C VAL A 133 1.00 20.57 -5.02
N PRO A 134 1.13 21.49 -6.00
CA PRO A 134 1.02 22.92 -5.73
C PRO A 134 -0.37 23.34 -5.26
N ILE A 135 -1.44 22.66 -5.70
CA ILE A 135 -2.80 22.89 -5.20
C ILE A 135 -2.86 22.55 -3.70
N TYR A 136 -2.36 21.38 -3.28
CA TYR A 136 -2.36 20.93 -1.89
C TYR A 136 -1.49 21.80 -0.96
N GLU A 137 -0.43 22.44 -1.48
CA GLU A 137 0.34 23.45 -0.75
C GLU A 137 -0.55 24.66 -0.36
N THR A 138 -1.54 25.04 -1.17
CA THR A 138 -2.46 26.16 -0.87
C THR A 138 -3.52 25.87 0.20
N ARG A 139 -3.83 24.59 0.49
CA ARG A 139 -5.00 24.16 1.31
C ARG A 139 -5.25 25.00 2.57
N PRO A 140 -6.51 25.32 2.93
CA PRO A 140 -6.82 26.14 4.10
C PRO A 140 -6.52 25.43 5.44
N ILE A 141 -6.66 24.10 5.47
CA ILE A 141 -6.50 23.28 6.67
C ILE A 141 -5.11 22.62 6.62
N LYS A 142 -4.09 23.32 7.16
CA LYS A 142 -2.70 22.81 7.13
C LYS A 142 -2.53 21.52 7.95
N ASN A 143 -3.14 21.47 9.14
CA ASN A 143 -3.20 20.28 9.99
C ASN A 143 -4.62 19.70 9.96
N ASN A 144 -4.82 18.61 9.20
CA ASN A 144 -6.09 17.90 9.10
C ASN A 144 -6.17 16.65 10.00
N MET A 145 -5.55 16.64 11.19
CA MET A 145 -5.67 15.54 12.15
C MET A 145 -7.14 15.09 12.35
N TYR A 146 -7.38 13.78 12.32
CA TYR A 146 -8.70 13.11 12.27
C TYR A 146 -9.51 13.31 10.98
N GLY A 147 -8.85 13.54 9.84
CA GLY A 147 -9.49 13.48 8.53
C GLY A 147 -8.47 13.27 7.40
N MET A 148 -8.99 13.17 6.18
CA MET A 148 -8.25 12.88 4.94
C MET A 148 -6.85 13.53 4.83
N GLY A 149 -5.83 12.71 4.58
CA GLY A 149 -4.41 13.08 4.36
C GLY A 149 -4.06 13.39 2.90
N PHE A 150 -2.76 13.49 2.56
CA PHE A 150 -2.32 13.84 1.19
C PHE A 150 -2.80 12.83 0.15
N ASP A 151 -2.51 11.54 0.36
CA ASP A 151 -2.74 10.46 -0.60
C ASP A 151 -4.21 10.41 -1.02
N HIS A 152 -5.11 10.33 -0.03
CA HIS A 152 -6.55 10.33 -0.22
C HIS A 152 -7.06 11.67 -0.81
N SER A 153 -6.48 12.82 -0.44
CA SER A 153 -6.81 14.12 -1.07
C SER A 153 -6.46 14.14 -2.55
N PHE A 154 -5.33 13.55 -2.93
CA PHE A 154 -4.93 13.40 -4.33
C PHE A 154 -5.88 12.46 -5.08
N GLY A 155 -6.22 11.31 -4.50
CA GLY A 155 -7.16 10.35 -5.10
C GLY A 155 -8.53 10.97 -5.37
N LEU A 156 -9.15 11.60 -4.36
CA LEU A 156 -10.44 12.27 -4.51
C LEU A 156 -10.39 13.37 -5.57
N TRP A 157 -9.33 14.18 -5.60
CA TRP A 157 -9.12 15.19 -6.65
C TRP A 157 -9.03 14.54 -8.02
N PHE A 158 -8.17 13.53 -8.18
CA PHE A 158 -7.89 12.88 -9.46
C PHE A 158 -9.12 12.18 -10.05
N ILE A 159 -9.84 11.38 -9.26
CA ILE A 159 -11.08 10.72 -9.68
C ILE A 159 -12.11 11.76 -10.15
N THR A 160 -12.26 12.85 -9.38
CA THR A 160 -13.19 13.95 -9.71
C THR A 160 -12.78 14.68 -11.00
N ARG A 161 -11.47 14.93 -11.19
CA ARG A 161 -10.88 15.53 -12.40
C ARG A 161 -11.06 14.66 -13.64
N TRP A 162 -11.00 13.33 -13.49
CA TRP A 162 -11.18 12.38 -14.59
C TRP A 162 -12.65 12.31 -15.02
N LEU A 163 -13.55 12.03 -14.08
CA LEU A 163 -14.97 11.79 -14.33
C LEU A 163 -15.74 13.05 -14.76
N LYS A 164 -15.31 14.24 -14.31
CA LYS A 164 -15.93 15.55 -14.64
C LYS A 164 -17.46 15.55 -14.40
N PRO A 165 -17.89 15.29 -13.15
CA PRO A 165 -19.31 15.19 -12.80
C PRO A 165 -20.04 16.53 -12.90
N ASP A 166 -21.34 16.47 -13.18
CA ASP A 166 -22.24 17.64 -13.23
C ASP A 166 -22.68 18.08 -11.82
N LEU A 167 -22.64 17.15 -10.86
CA LEU A 167 -22.91 17.39 -9.45
C LEU A 167 -22.08 16.43 -8.59
N MET A 168 -21.55 16.94 -7.48
CA MET A 168 -20.78 16.17 -6.49
C MET A 168 -21.57 16.09 -5.18
N ILE A 169 -21.69 14.89 -4.61
CA ILE A 169 -22.29 14.66 -3.29
C ILE A 169 -21.17 14.23 -2.34
N GLU A 170 -21.11 14.85 -1.18
CA GLU A 170 -20.24 14.52 -0.06
C GLU A 170 -21.13 14.09 1.12
N SER A 171 -20.81 12.96 1.75
CA SER A 171 -21.40 12.54 3.02
C SER A 171 -20.27 12.35 4.01
N GLY A 172 -20.20 13.23 5.01
CA GLY A 172 -19.03 13.38 5.89
C GLY A 172 -18.13 14.53 5.47
N ALA A 173 -18.40 15.74 5.98
CA ALA A 173 -17.61 16.92 5.63
C ALA A 173 -16.52 17.28 6.67
N PHE A 174 -16.72 16.87 7.94
CA PHE A 174 -15.90 17.24 9.09
C PHE A 174 -15.54 18.76 9.14
N LYS A 175 -14.29 19.13 8.83
CA LYS A 175 -13.78 20.52 8.77
C LYS A 175 -13.93 21.18 7.40
N GLY A 176 -14.43 20.48 6.38
CA GLY A 176 -14.56 20.93 4.99
C GLY A 176 -13.34 20.70 4.10
N HIS A 177 -12.39 19.83 4.49
CA HIS A 177 -11.17 19.60 3.70
C HIS A 177 -11.45 18.84 2.39
N SER A 178 -12.25 17.78 2.45
CA SER A 178 -12.81 17.08 1.29
C SER A 178 -13.63 18.02 0.39
N THR A 179 -14.48 18.86 0.98
CA THR A 179 -15.27 19.87 0.25
C THR A 179 -14.37 20.86 -0.49
N TRP A 180 -13.23 21.25 0.11
CA TRP A 180 -12.21 22.06 -0.55
C TRP A 180 -11.54 21.32 -1.71
N VAL A 181 -11.15 20.06 -1.53
CA VAL A 181 -10.55 19.20 -2.58
C VAL A 181 -11.50 19.07 -3.78
N LEU A 182 -12.78 18.78 -3.55
CA LEU A 182 -13.81 18.73 -4.60
C LEU A 182 -13.95 20.06 -5.35
N ARG A 183 -13.94 21.19 -4.62
CA ARG A 183 -13.95 22.55 -5.22
C ARG A 183 -12.67 22.85 -6.02
N GLN A 184 -11.50 22.33 -5.63
CA GLN A 184 -10.28 22.47 -6.45
C GLN A 184 -10.29 21.56 -7.69
N ALA A 185 -10.97 20.41 -7.64
CA ALA A 185 -11.10 19.54 -8.81
C ALA A 185 -12.05 20.12 -9.87
N MET A 186 -13.22 20.62 -9.44
CA MET A 186 -14.25 21.16 -10.33
C MET A 186 -14.80 22.50 -9.81
N PRO A 187 -14.10 23.63 -10.07
CA PRO A 187 -14.40 24.94 -9.50
C PRO A 187 -15.84 25.43 -9.64
N ASN A 188 -16.53 25.08 -10.75
CA ASN A 188 -17.89 25.56 -11.05
C ASN A 188 -18.99 24.53 -10.76
N THR A 189 -18.66 23.26 -10.48
CA THR A 189 -19.64 22.18 -10.28
C THR A 189 -20.38 22.33 -8.94
N ARG A 190 -21.66 21.94 -8.88
CA ARG A 190 -22.46 22.03 -7.65
C ARG A 190 -22.02 20.96 -6.65
N ILE A 191 -21.90 21.35 -5.38
CA ILE A 191 -21.62 20.43 -4.27
C ILE A 191 -22.85 20.34 -3.38
N ILE A 192 -23.23 19.12 -3.00
CA ILE A 192 -24.16 18.84 -1.89
C ILE A 192 -23.34 18.17 -0.79
N SER A 193 -23.40 18.68 0.44
CA SER A 193 -22.61 18.17 1.56
C SER A 193 -23.53 17.79 2.72
N ILE A 194 -23.52 16.52 3.10
CA ILE A 194 -24.31 15.94 4.19
C ILE A 194 -23.37 15.79 5.39
N THR A 195 -23.69 16.45 6.51
CA THR A 195 -22.87 16.36 7.71
C THR A 195 -23.68 16.67 8.97
N PRO A 196 -23.63 15.86 10.04
CA PRO A 196 -24.29 16.20 11.31
C PRO A 196 -23.88 17.57 11.86
N ARG A 197 -22.66 18.04 11.53
CA ARG A 197 -22.09 19.30 12.01
C ARG A 197 -21.49 20.12 10.87
N HIS A 198 -22.12 21.26 10.57
CA HIS A 198 -21.67 22.21 9.55
C HIS A 198 -20.21 22.67 9.79
N PRO A 199 -19.32 22.70 8.76
CA PRO A 199 -17.89 22.98 8.92
C PRO A 199 -17.55 24.33 9.60
N GLU A 200 -18.38 25.36 9.41
CA GLU A 200 -18.31 26.65 10.11
C GLU A 200 -18.22 26.50 11.64
N LYS A 201 -18.82 25.46 12.22
CA LYS A 201 -18.80 25.20 13.67
C LYS A 201 -17.44 24.69 14.18
N TYR A 202 -16.44 24.57 13.30
CA TYR A 202 -15.03 24.31 13.62
C TYR A 202 -14.14 25.56 13.51
N LEU A 203 -14.56 26.63 12.81
CA LEU A 203 -13.81 27.90 12.70
C LEU A 203 -13.52 28.53 14.07
N LYS A 204 -14.37 28.26 15.08
CA LYS A 204 -14.18 28.68 16.49
C LYS A 204 -13.10 27.90 17.25
N LYS A 205 -12.54 26.83 16.66
CA LYS A 205 -11.55 25.93 17.27
C LYS A 205 -10.25 25.81 16.47
N GLY A 206 -10.22 26.27 15.22
CA GLY A 206 -9.06 26.17 14.34
C GLY A 206 -9.44 26.39 12.87
N ALA A 207 -8.53 26.07 11.96
CA ALA A 207 -8.80 26.14 10.53
C ALA A 207 -9.91 25.16 10.11
N ALA A 208 -10.86 25.67 9.33
CA ALA A 208 -11.91 24.92 8.65
C ALA A 208 -12.24 25.64 7.33
N TYR A 209 -12.94 24.96 6.43
CA TYR A 209 -13.37 25.50 5.14
C TYR A 209 -14.88 25.42 5.01
N VAL A 210 -15.47 26.43 4.38
CA VAL A 210 -16.89 26.48 4.03
C VAL A 210 -16.94 26.98 2.59
N ASP A 211 -17.30 26.10 1.66
CA ASP A 211 -17.60 26.52 0.30
C ASP A 211 -18.95 27.26 0.25
N GLY A 212 -18.96 28.45 -0.36
CA GLY A 212 -20.15 29.29 -0.47
C GLY A 212 -21.13 28.90 -1.59
N ASN A 213 -20.77 27.93 -2.42
CA ASN A 213 -21.59 27.39 -3.52
C ASN A 213 -21.94 25.90 -3.27
N CYS A 214 -21.93 25.50 -2.00
CA CYS A 214 -22.24 24.16 -1.52
C CYS A 214 -23.59 24.18 -0.79
N THR A 215 -24.43 23.18 -1.04
CA THR A 215 -25.71 23.00 -0.36
C THR A 215 -25.52 22.02 0.80
N TYR A 216 -25.50 22.54 2.02
CA TYR A 216 -25.29 21.73 3.23
C TYR A 216 -26.61 21.22 3.81
N PHE A 217 -26.72 19.89 3.96
CA PHE A 217 -27.71 19.24 4.81
C PHE A 217 -27.06 19.02 6.18
N ALA A 218 -27.18 19.99 7.09
CA ALA A 218 -26.39 20.02 8.31
C ALA A 218 -27.07 20.63 9.54
N GLY A 219 -26.67 20.16 10.73
CA GLY A 219 -27.17 20.67 12.00
C GLY A 219 -28.66 20.39 12.22
N LYS A 220 -29.51 21.42 12.10
CA LYS A 220 -30.97 21.25 12.16
C LYS A 220 -31.55 20.67 10.87
N ASP A 221 -30.89 20.94 9.75
CA ASP A 221 -31.29 20.55 8.40
C ASP A 221 -30.53 19.29 7.93
N PHE A 222 -29.93 18.56 8.89
CA PHE A 222 -29.26 17.29 8.63
C PHE A 222 -30.29 16.18 8.39
N VAL A 223 -30.09 15.44 7.30
CA VAL A 223 -30.83 14.22 6.95
C VAL A 223 -29.79 13.20 6.50
N ASP A 224 -29.89 11.95 6.98
CA ASP A 224 -29.00 10.88 6.53
C ASP A 224 -29.12 10.64 5.02
N PHE A 225 -28.01 10.30 4.36
CA PHE A 225 -27.96 9.99 2.92
C PHE A 225 -29.04 9.00 2.47
N GLY A 226 -29.35 7.97 3.28
CA GLY A 226 -30.38 6.98 2.96
C GLY A 226 -31.83 7.42 3.17
N SER A 227 -32.04 8.61 3.74
CA SER A 227 -33.35 9.20 4.07
C SER A 227 -33.68 10.45 3.23
N ILE A 228 -32.76 10.92 2.38
CA ILE A 228 -32.99 12.04 1.45
C ILE A 228 -33.82 11.56 0.25
N ASP A 229 -34.84 12.34 -0.14
CA ASP A 229 -35.51 12.18 -1.43
C ASP A 229 -34.61 12.70 -2.56
N TRP A 230 -33.74 11.81 -3.03
CA TRP A 230 -32.84 12.06 -4.14
C TRP A 230 -33.54 12.43 -5.44
N SER A 231 -34.78 11.99 -5.67
CA SER A 231 -35.53 12.35 -6.88
C SER A 231 -35.89 13.84 -6.89
N THR A 232 -36.38 14.36 -5.76
CA THR A 232 -36.68 15.79 -5.60
C THR A 232 -35.40 16.63 -5.57
N VAL A 233 -34.33 16.17 -4.91
CA VAL A 233 -33.06 16.90 -4.83
C VAL A 233 -32.37 16.99 -6.20
N MET A 234 -32.24 15.89 -6.94
CA MET A 234 -31.62 15.91 -8.28
C MET A 234 -32.42 16.78 -9.25
N LYS A 235 -33.76 16.69 -9.22
CA LYS A 235 -34.66 17.56 -10.00
C LYS A 235 -34.49 19.04 -9.65
N LYS A 236 -34.39 19.39 -8.36
CA LYS A 236 -34.13 20.77 -7.90
C LYS A 236 -32.78 21.30 -8.38
N HIS A 237 -31.76 20.45 -8.47
CA HIS A 237 -30.42 20.82 -8.92
C HIS A 237 -30.22 20.71 -10.44
N GLY A 238 -31.25 20.32 -11.19
CA GLY A 238 -31.24 20.24 -12.66
C GLY A 238 -30.50 19.02 -13.22
N VAL A 239 -30.31 17.98 -12.42
CA VAL A 239 -29.64 16.74 -12.84
C VAL A 239 -30.67 15.75 -13.37
N SER A 240 -30.55 15.37 -14.64
CA SER A 240 -31.36 14.33 -15.29
C SER A 240 -30.64 13.00 -15.45
N ASP A 241 -29.30 13.00 -15.38
CA ASP A 241 -28.45 11.82 -15.56
C ASP A 241 -27.67 11.55 -14.28
N LEU A 242 -28.05 10.49 -13.57
CA LEU A 242 -27.42 10.10 -12.31
C LEU A 242 -26.04 9.44 -12.52
N SER A 243 -25.74 8.98 -13.73
CA SER A 243 -24.41 8.47 -14.09
C SER A 243 -23.35 9.57 -14.24
N ARG A 244 -23.78 10.84 -14.21
CA ARG A 244 -22.92 12.04 -14.18
C ARG A 244 -22.80 12.67 -12.79
N VAL A 245 -23.32 12.00 -11.76
CA VAL A 245 -23.11 12.34 -10.35
C VAL A 245 -21.93 11.52 -9.80
N LEU A 246 -21.12 12.16 -8.97
CA LEU A 246 -20.08 11.50 -8.16
C LEU A 246 -20.45 11.63 -6.68
N ILE A 247 -20.35 10.53 -5.93
CA ILE A 247 -20.60 10.51 -4.49
C ILE A 247 -19.31 10.14 -3.76
N PHE A 248 -19.00 10.90 -2.71
CA PHE A 248 -17.89 10.66 -1.80
C PHE A 248 -18.43 10.41 -0.38
N PHE A 249 -18.02 9.31 0.24
CA PHE A 249 -18.39 8.92 1.61
C PHE A 249 -17.17 8.94 2.53
N ASP A 250 -17.25 9.72 3.60
CA ASP A 250 -16.29 9.95 4.70
C ASP A 250 -17.10 10.08 6.02
N ASP A 251 -18.15 9.26 6.17
CA ASP A 251 -19.17 9.36 7.25
C ASP A 251 -19.17 8.19 8.25
N HIS A 252 -18.19 7.30 8.14
CA HIS A 252 -17.97 6.14 9.02
C HIS A 252 -19.23 5.27 9.25
N GLN A 253 -20.10 5.20 8.24
CA GLN A 253 -21.19 4.23 8.14
C GLN A 253 -20.72 3.05 7.28
N SER A 254 -21.24 1.84 7.51
CA SER A 254 -20.85 0.66 6.71
C SER A 254 -21.00 0.91 5.20
N GLU A 255 -19.96 0.62 4.44
CA GLU A 255 -19.96 0.79 2.98
C GLU A 255 -21.08 -0.05 2.35
N LEU A 256 -21.34 -1.27 2.83
CA LEU A 256 -22.46 -2.11 2.36
C LEU A 256 -23.83 -1.43 2.47
N LYS A 257 -24.02 -0.60 3.50
CA LYS A 257 -25.24 0.17 3.76
C LYS A 257 -25.32 1.36 2.81
N ARG A 258 -24.23 2.10 2.63
CA ARG A 258 -24.14 3.21 1.66
C ARG A 258 -24.27 2.75 0.21
N LEU A 259 -23.59 1.67 -0.18
CA LEU A 259 -23.68 1.00 -1.48
C LEU A 259 -25.13 0.62 -1.84
N LYS A 260 -25.86 0.02 -0.89
CA LYS A 260 -27.29 -0.33 -1.06
C LYS A 260 -28.20 0.90 -1.16
N GLN A 261 -27.91 1.96 -0.40
CA GLN A 261 -28.66 3.22 -0.46
C GLN A 261 -28.42 3.94 -1.80
N ALA A 262 -27.18 3.98 -2.27
CA ALA A 262 -26.79 4.62 -3.53
C ALA A 262 -27.38 3.89 -4.75
N LEU A 263 -27.30 2.55 -4.78
CA LEU A 263 -27.93 1.73 -5.82
C LEU A 263 -29.45 1.98 -5.89
N LYS A 264 -30.14 1.93 -4.73
CA LYS A 264 -31.58 2.21 -4.64
C LYS A 264 -31.95 3.62 -5.12
N ALA A 265 -31.05 4.59 -5.00
CA ALA A 265 -31.24 5.95 -5.48
C ALA A 265 -30.83 6.15 -6.96
N GLY A 266 -30.31 5.12 -7.63
CA GLY A 266 -29.91 5.16 -9.04
C GLY A 266 -28.52 5.74 -9.31
N PHE A 267 -27.66 5.87 -8.29
CA PHE A 267 -26.31 6.41 -8.43
C PHE A 267 -25.27 5.32 -8.71
N THR A 268 -24.36 5.58 -9.66
CA THR A 268 -23.40 4.57 -10.13
C THR A 268 -21.96 4.82 -9.67
N ASN A 269 -21.47 6.07 -9.63
CA ASN A 269 -20.06 6.39 -9.32
C ASN A 269 -19.88 6.77 -7.85
N LEU A 270 -19.22 5.91 -7.07
CA LEU A 270 -19.02 6.12 -5.63
C LEU A 270 -17.53 6.04 -5.28
N VAL A 271 -17.10 6.88 -4.34
CA VAL A 271 -15.78 6.85 -3.71
C VAL A 271 -15.97 6.72 -2.20
N PHE A 272 -15.26 5.78 -1.58
CA PHE A 272 -15.23 5.59 -0.13
C PHE A 272 -13.83 5.95 0.41
N GLU A 273 -13.78 6.85 1.38
CA GLU A 273 -12.68 6.97 2.36
C GLU A 273 -12.65 5.71 3.24
N ASP A 274 -11.55 5.51 3.97
CA ASP A 274 -11.42 4.52 5.05
C ASP A 274 -11.90 3.08 4.65
N ASN A 275 -11.50 2.59 3.47
CA ASN A 275 -11.80 1.23 2.97
C ASN A 275 -10.94 0.17 3.71
N TYR A 276 -11.16 0.09 5.01
CA TYR A 276 -10.32 -0.56 6.01
C TYR A 276 -9.99 -2.01 5.70
N ASP A 277 -8.76 -2.42 6.02
CA ASP A 277 -8.33 -3.80 5.93
C ASP A 277 -8.98 -4.70 6.99
N THR A 278 -9.02 -6.00 6.72
CA THR A 278 -9.62 -7.03 7.57
C THR A 278 -8.98 -7.08 8.96
N GLY A 279 -9.82 -7.07 10.00
CA GLY A 279 -9.40 -6.91 11.40
C GLY A 279 -9.28 -5.46 11.90
N THR A 280 -9.44 -4.45 11.05
CA THR A 280 -9.26 -3.02 11.41
C THR A 280 -10.50 -2.15 11.19
N GLY A 281 -10.40 -0.85 11.45
CA GLY A 281 -11.46 0.10 11.12
C GLY A 281 -12.61 0.21 12.12
N ASP A 282 -13.47 1.19 11.89
CA ASP A 282 -14.63 1.50 12.73
C ASP A 282 -15.99 1.27 12.05
N HIS A 283 -16.00 0.91 10.76
CA HIS A 283 -17.18 0.49 10.01
C HIS A 283 -16.81 -0.64 9.03
N TYR A 284 -17.83 -1.37 8.56
CA TYR A 284 -17.64 -2.55 7.71
C TYR A 284 -17.48 -2.14 6.23
N SER A 285 -16.24 -2.25 5.75
CA SER A 285 -15.74 -1.79 4.45
C SER A 285 -16.00 -2.72 3.28
N LEU A 286 -15.92 -2.24 2.03
CA LEU A 286 -15.97 -3.09 0.84
C LEU A 286 -14.86 -4.15 0.85
N ARG A 287 -13.68 -3.74 1.29
CA ARG A 287 -12.52 -4.64 1.45
C ARG A 287 -12.78 -5.76 2.46
N GLN A 288 -13.36 -5.46 3.62
CA GLN A 288 -13.80 -6.48 4.60
C GLN A 288 -14.95 -7.38 4.14
N ILE A 289 -15.62 -7.04 3.04
CA ILE A 289 -16.68 -7.85 2.43
C ILE A 289 -16.10 -8.78 1.36
N CYS A 290 -15.17 -8.28 0.56
CA CYS A 290 -14.56 -9.00 -0.56
C CYS A 290 -13.33 -9.82 -0.19
N ASP A 291 -12.72 -9.60 0.97
CA ASP A 291 -11.73 -10.51 1.56
C ASP A 291 -12.37 -11.89 1.78
N GLN A 292 -11.93 -12.90 1.01
CA GLN A 292 -12.54 -14.23 0.92
C GLN A 292 -11.52 -15.28 0.48
N PHE A 293 -11.65 -16.53 0.94
CA PHE A 293 -10.75 -17.66 0.62
C PHE A 293 -10.57 -18.00 -0.88
N TYR A 294 -11.46 -17.52 -1.76
CA TYR A 294 -11.40 -17.72 -3.21
C TYR A 294 -10.82 -16.51 -3.98
N ILE A 295 -10.43 -15.47 -3.24
CA ILE A 295 -9.66 -14.32 -3.68
C ILE A 295 -8.21 -14.56 -3.25
N GLN A 296 -7.25 -14.35 -4.16
CA GLN A 296 -5.84 -14.65 -3.88
C GLN A 296 -5.33 -13.78 -2.72
N GLY A 297 -4.90 -14.40 -1.61
CA GLY A 297 -4.46 -13.68 -0.41
C GLY A 297 -5.59 -13.01 0.40
N GLY A 298 -6.85 -13.36 0.08
CA GLY A 298 -8.00 -13.18 0.97
C GLY A 298 -8.39 -14.49 1.64
N GLY A 299 -9.13 -14.40 2.76
CA GLY A 299 -9.35 -15.49 3.70
C GLY A 299 -8.13 -15.74 4.58
N HIS A 300 -8.35 -15.95 5.87
CA HIS A 300 -7.27 -15.93 6.86
C HIS A 300 -7.29 -17.12 7.83
N SER A 301 -6.10 -17.49 8.29
CA SER A 301 -5.82 -18.50 9.29
C SER A 301 -5.87 -17.91 10.70
N CYS A 302 -6.62 -18.56 11.59
CA CYS A 302 -6.67 -18.21 13.01
C CYS A 302 -5.77 -19.08 13.90
N PHE A 303 -4.92 -19.93 13.31
CA PHE A 303 -3.96 -20.77 14.05
C PHE A 303 -2.67 -19.98 14.35
N GLU A 304 -2.28 -19.93 15.62
CA GLU A 304 -1.12 -19.11 16.08
C GLU A 304 0.24 -19.61 15.55
N ASP A 305 0.33 -20.89 15.19
CA ASP A 305 1.51 -21.55 14.62
C ASP A 305 1.56 -21.49 13.09
N SER A 306 0.55 -20.91 12.42
CA SER A 306 0.52 -20.78 10.96
C SER A 306 1.50 -19.74 10.42
N ASP A 307 1.92 -19.94 9.16
CA ASP A 307 2.81 -18.98 8.47
C ASP A 307 2.21 -17.58 8.35
N GLU A 308 0.89 -17.45 8.25
CA GLU A 308 0.22 -16.15 8.29
C GLU A 308 0.44 -15.44 9.64
N ALA A 309 0.24 -16.16 10.75
CA ALA A 309 0.50 -15.63 12.09
C ALA A 309 1.97 -15.23 12.27
N ARG A 310 2.90 -16.08 11.81
CA ARG A 310 4.34 -15.81 11.77
C ARG A 310 4.64 -14.51 11.02
N VAL A 311 4.13 -14.34 9.79
CA VAL A 311 4.37 -13.14 8.98
C VAL A 311 3.71 -11.90 9.62
N ARG A 312 2.44 -11.96 10.03
CA ARG A 312 1.75 -10.84 10.71
C ARG A 312 2.51 -10.35 11.95
N SER A 313 3.01 -11.28 12.78
CA SER A 313 3.80 -10.96 13.99
C SER A 313 5.12 -10.22 13.71
N VAL A 314 5.66 -10.34 12.48
CA VAL A 314 6.82 -9.55 12.03
C VAL A 314 6.35 -8.19 11.53
N ARG A 315 5.31 -8.14 10.70
CA ARG A 315 4.83 -6.90 10.06
C ARG A 315 4.26 -5.88 11.05
N LYS A 316 3.57 -6.33 12.10
CA LYS A 316 3.08 -5.51 13.22
C LYS A 316 4.17 -4.71 13.95
N LYS A 317 5.45 -5.09 13.84
CA LYS A 317 6.58 -4.37 14.43
C LYS A 317 7.00 -3.14 13.63
N PHE A 318 6.48 -2.96 12.41
CA PHE A 318 6.85 -1.90 11.48
C PHE A 318 5.68 -1.03 11.01
N TRP A 319 4.45 -1.57 10.98
CA TRP A 319 3.28 -0.89 10.41
C TRP A 319 2.14 -0.75 11.43
N GLU A 320 1.63 0.47 11.64
CA GLU A 320 0.67 0.81 12.71
C GLU A 320 -0.70 0.12 12.56
N LYS A 321 -1.10 -0.24 11.34
CA LYS A 321 -2.35 -0.95 11.04
C LYS A 321 -2.14 -2.43 10.67
N ALA A 322 -0.94 -2.97 10.78
CA ALA A 322 -0.72 -4.42 10.62
C ALA A 322 -1.17 -5.16 11.88
N VAL A 323 -2.32 -5.84 11.79
CA VAL A 323 -2.85 -6.68 12.88
C VAL A 323 -2.20 -8.05 12.92
N ASP A 324 -2.00 -8.56 14.14
CA ASP A 324 -1.67 -9.97 14.36
C ASP A 324 -2.93 -10.85 14.43
N THR A 325 -2.74 -12.17 14.53
CA THR A 325 -3.84 -13.15 14.55
C THR A 325 -4.75 -12.99 15.77
N GLN A 326 -4.25 -12.49 16.90
CA GLN A 326 -5.05 -12.29 18.12
C GLN A 326 -5.97 -11.06 18.01
N GLU A 327 -5.55 -10.04 17.26
CA GLU A 327 -6.39 -8.89 16.87
C GLU A 327 -7.35 -9.20 15.73
N LEU A 328 -6.91 -10.00 14.75
CA LEU A 328 -7.70 -10.37 13.58
C LEU A 328 -8.88 -11.29 13.94
N CYS A 329 -8.61 -12.36 14.70
CA CYS A 329 -9.55 -13.46 14.86
C CYS A 329 -10.44 -13.32 16.10
N GLY A 330 -11.74 -13.53 15.91
CA GLY A 330 -12.73 -13.62 16.98
C GLY A 330 -13.11 -15.06 17.35
N PRO A 331 -14.12 -15.23 18.24
CA PRO A 331 -14.59 -16.53 18.69
C PRO A 331 -15.10 -17.40 17.52
N GLY A 332 -14.63 -18.65 17.46
CA GLY A 332 -14.97 -19.56 16.34
C GLY A 332 -14.25 -19.19 15.04
N GLU A 333 -12.97 -18.83 15.14
CA GLU A 333 -12.07 -18.55 14.00
C GLU A 333 -12.58 -17.41 13.08
N SER A 334 -13.32 -16.47 13.67
CA SER A 334 -13.99 -15.40 12.92
C SER A 334 -13.05 -14.25 12.59
N TRP A 335 -12.26 -14.40 11.52
CA TRP A 335 -11.34 -13.38 10.99
C TRP A 335 -12.03 -12.23 10.24
N TRP A 336 -13.25 -12.43 9.74
CA TRP A 336 -13.94 -11.48 8.86
C TRP A 336 -14.46 -10.22 9.57
N GLY A 337 -14.58 -9.12 8.81
CA GLY A 337 -14.94 -7.82 9.36
C GLY A 337 -13.88 -7.36 10.36
N VAL A 338 -14.31 -7.10 11.61
CA VAL A 338 -13.42 -7.08 12.77
C VAL A 338 -13.81 -8.18 13.73
N ARG A 339 -13.01 -9.25 13.81
CA ARG A 339 -13.22 -10.37 14.75
C ARG A 339 -14.63 -10.99 14.67
N GLY A 340 -15.21 -11.05 13.48
CA GLY A 340 -16.57 -11.56 13.23
C GLY A 340 -17.70 -10.50 13.31
N TYR A 341 -17.37 -9.25 13.64
CA TYR A 341 -18.34 -8.16 13.78
C TYR A 341 -18.39 -7.28 12.52
N MET A 342 -19.62 -7.03 12.06
CA MET A 342 -19.97 -5.96 11.15
C MET A 342 -20.12 -4.66 11.95
N ARG A 343 -19.18 -3.74 11.77
CA ARG A 343 -19.19 -2.42 12.41
C ARG A 343 -19.99 -1.42 11.59
N ASP A 344 -20.64 -0.48 12.28
CA ASP A 344 -21.37 0.65 11.70
C ASP A 344 -21.37 1.82 12.70
N ASP A 345 -21.58 3.03 12.19
CA ASP A 345 -21.69 4.27 12.96
C ASP A 345 -20.52 4.56 13.92
N PHE A 346 -19.32 4.81 13.38
CA PHE A 346 -18.09 5.09 14.16
C PHE A 346 -17.81 4.03 15.25
N ASN A 347 -18.04 2.74 14.95
CA ASN A 347 -17.91 1.61 15.88
C ASN A 347 -18.84 1.70 17.12
N HIS A 348 -19.85 2.57 17.14
CA HIS A 348 -20.89 2.53 18.18
C HIS A 348 -21.85 1.36 17.98
N THR A 349 -22.07 0.91 16.73
CA THR A 349 -22.87 -0.26 16.40
C THR A 349 -21.97 -1.43 15.98
N ASN A 350 -21.97 -2.51 16.77
CA ASN A 350 -21.23 -3.75 16.49
C ASN A 350 -22.19 -4.93 16.38
N LYS A 351 -22.46 -5.41 15.16
CA LYS A 351 -23.32 -6.58 14.93
C LYS A 351 -22.48 -7.82 14.59
N PRO A 352 -22.50 -8.90 15.41
CA PRO A 352 -21.86 -10.15 15.01
C PRO A 352 -22.58 -10.72 13.78
N ILE A 353 -21.79 -11.21 12.80
CA ILE A 353 -22.30 -11.85 11.59
C ILE A 353 -21.64 -13.22 11.40
N SER A 354 -22.40 -14.20 10.92
CA SER A 354 -21.86 -15.53 10.62
C SER A 354 -21.02 -15.52 9.33
N TYR A 355 -20.13 -16.51 9.17
CA TYR A 355 -19.37 -16.69 7.94
C TYR A 355 -20.28 -16.74 6.70
N SER A 356 -21.41 -17.47 6.79
CA SER A 356 -22.39 -17.54 5.71
C SER A 356 -23.01 -16.18 5.38
N GLN A 357 -23.25 -15.31 6.36
CA GLN A 357 -23.79 -13.97 6.12
C GLN A 357 -22.72 -13.05 5.49
N HIS A 358 -21.46 -13.15 5.94
CA HIS A 358 -20.33 -12.45 5.34
C HIS A 358 -20.11 -12.85 3.87
N PHE A 359 -20.11 -14.15 3.56
CA PHE A 359 -20.04 -14.66 2.19
C PHE A 359 -21.23 -14.19 1.33
N GLN A 360 -22.45 -14.17 1.88
CA GLN A 360 -23.62 -13.62 1.19
C GLN A 360 -23.52 -12.11 0.94
N ASN A 361 -22.93 -11.33 1.86
CA ASN A 361 -22.62 -9.91 1.61
C ASN A 361 -21.62 -9.77 0.46
N SER A 362 -20.59 -10.62 0.41
CA SER A 362 -19.59 -10.65 -0.66
C SER A 362 -20.23 -10.90 -2.03
N ARG A 363 -21.04 -11.97 -2.12
CA ARG A 363 -21.79 -12.33 -3.34
C ARG A 363 -22.82 -11.27 -3.73
N TYR A 364 -23.39 -10.53 -2.77
CA TYR A 364 -24.21 -9.36 -3.07
C TYR A 364 -23.39 -8.26 -3.75
N VAL A 365 -22.24 -7.88 -3.18
CA VAL A 365 -21.36 -6.84 -3.71
C VAL A 365 -20.87 -7.18 -5.12
N GLU A 366 -20.25 -8.35 -5.32
CA GLU A 366 -19.79 -8.81 -6.64
C GLU A 366 -20.91 -8.75 -7.70
N SER A 367 -22.15 -9.09 -7.33
CA SER A 367 -23.29 -9.09 -8.24
C SER A 367 -23.86 -7.73 -8.62
N ILE A 368 -23.36 -6.62 -8.04
CA ILE A 368 -23.74 -5.24 -8.41
C ILE A 368 -22.54 -4.37 -8.81
N LEU A 369 -21.32 -4.91 -8.76
CA LEU A 369 -20.06 -4.17 -8.90
C LEU A 369 -19.53 -4.26 -10.33
N ASP A 370 -19.54 -3.15 -11.05
CA ASP A 370 -19.06 -3.08 -12.43
C ASP A 370 -17.56 -2.77 -12.51
N LEU A 371 -17.05 -1.99 -11.55
CA LEU A 371 -15.64 -1.59 -11.45
C LEU A 371 -15.24 -1.48 -9.98
N TYR A 372 -14.03 -1.94 -9.65
CA TYR A 372 -13.39 -1.76 -8.35
C TYR A 372 -11.96 -1.25 -8.56
N TRP A 373 -11.56 -0.18 -7.85
CA TRP A 373 -10.21 0.35 -7.91
C TRP A 373 -9.80 0.97 -6.57
N GLU A 374 -8.86 0.34 -5.88
CA GLU A 374 -8.20 0.95 -4.73
C GLU A 374 -7.13 1.94 -5.20
N LEU A 375 -7.18 3.15 -4.64
CA LEU A 375 -6.17 4.19 -4.80
C LEU A 375 -4.83 3.70 -4.25
N PRO A 376 -3.75 3.61 -5.06
CA PRO A 376 -2.43 3.29 -4.53
C PRO A 376 -1.88 4.42 -3.64
N PRO A 377 -1.03 4.12 -2.65
CA PRO A 377 -0.28 5.14 -1.93
C PRO A 377 0.55 5.99 -2.92
N VAL A 378 0.67 7.29 -2.68
CA VAL A 378 1.33 8.21 -3.63
C VAL A 378 2.81 7.88 -3.77
N ALA A 379 3.48 7.54 -2.66
CA ALA A 379 4.87 7.16 -2.66
C ALA A 379 5.18 6.13 -1.58
N GLY A 380 6.18 5.29 -1.83
CA GLY A 380 6.56 4.21 -0.92
C GLY A 380 7.04 4.71 0.45
N PRO A 381 7.01 3.84 1.50
CA PRO A 381 7.39 4.23 2.86
C PRO A 381 8.83 4.75 3.00
N SER A 382 9.77 4.34 2.13
CA SER A 382 11.15 4.83 2.13
C SER A 382 11.28 6.28 1.63
N LEU A 383 10.21 6.86 1.09
CA LEU A 383 10.16 8.24 0.58
C LEU A 383 9.27 9.14 1.45
N THR A 384 8.20 8.59 2.01
CA THR A 384 7.21 9.32 2.81
C THR A 384 7.41 9.22 4.33
N HIS A 385 8.16 8.20 4.78
CA HIS A 385 8.23 7.76 6.18
C HIS A 385 6.87 7.40 6.79
N GLN A 386 5.85 7.09 5.96
CA GLN A 386 4.54 6.64 6.45
C GLN A 386 4.63 5.22 7.01
N THR A 387 4.28 5.09 8.29
CA THR A 387 4.17 3.83 9.04
C THR A 387 2.72 3.34 9.17
N ARG A 388 1.73 4.17 8.80
CA ARG A 388 0.31 3.89 9.03
C ARG A 388 -0.20 2.58 8.40
N TYR A 389 0.08 2.32 7.12
CA TYR A 389 -0.45 1.15 6.40
C TYR A 389 0.59 0.04 6.24
N ASP A 390 0.12 -1.19 5.99
CA ASP A 390 0.96 -2.33 5.66
C ASP A 390 1.14 -2.46 4.12
N PRO A 391 2.37 -2.37 3.57
CA PRO A 391 2.60 -2.42 2.11
C PRO A 391 2.37 -3.78 1.43
N ALA A 392 2.21 -4.89 2.15
CA ALA A 392 1.76 -6.16 1.57
C ALA A 392 0.22 -6.21 1.45
N ARG A 393 -0.45 -5.32 2.19
CA ARG A 393 -1.89 -5.08 2.20
C ARG A 393 -2.25 -3.77 1.48
N ALA A 394 -1.51 -3.40 0.43
CA ALA A 394 -1.81 -2.23 -0.40
C ALA A 394 -1.39 -2.45 -1.87
N PRO A 395 -1.99 -1.73 -2.83
CA PRO A 395 -1.48 -1.65 -4.20
C PRO A 395 -0.06 -1.06 -4.24
N SER A 396 0.72 -1.36 -5.28
CA SER A 396 2.07 -0.80 -5.45
C SER A 396 2.00 0.73 -5.61
N PRO A 397 2.82 1.52 -4.87
CA PRO A 397 2.69 2.96 -4.83
C PRO A 397 3.04 3.65 -6.16
N ILE A 398 2.44 4.81 -6.42
CA ILE A 398 2.58 5.56 -7.68
C ILE A 398 4.06 5.97 -7.91
N VAL A 399 4.76 6.29 -6.83
CA VAL A 399 6.21 6.51 -6.81
C VAL A 399 6.86 5.43 -5.92
N GLU A 400 7.40 4.40 -6.56
CA GLU A 400 8.08 3.28 -5.88
C GLU A 400 9.25 3.75 -4.98
N ASP A 401 9.58 2.94 -3.97
CA ASP A 401 10.77 3.17 -3.13
C ASP A 401 12.05 3.26 -3.98
N GLY A 402 13.02 4.06 -3.50
CA GLY A 402 14.24 4.37 -4.23
C GLY A 402 14.07 5.34 -5.42
N ARG A 403 12.85 5.68 -5.88
CA ARG A 403 12.60 6.66 -6.97
C ARG A 403 12.75 8.13 -6.50
N PHE A 404 13.68 8.42 -5.58
CA PHE A 404 13.79 9.73 -4.90
C PHE A 404 13.89 10.94 -5.85
N ARG A 405 14.58 10.82 -6.99
CA ARG A 405 14.64 11.90 -8.01
C ARG A 405 13.27 12.25 -8.60
N LEU A 406 12.37 11.27 -8.75
CA LEU A 406 11.00 11.49 -9.21
C LEU A 406 10.17 12.14 -8.09
N PHE A 407 10.28 11.63 -6.86
CA PHE A 407 9.65 12.21 -5.66
C PHE A 407 10.01 13.70 -5.47
N GLN A 408 11.27 14.07 -5.70
CA GLN A 408 11.72 15.47 -5.73
C GLN A 408 11.16 16.26 -6.91
N ARG A 409 11.14 15.70 -8.14
CA ARG A 409 10.62 16.37 -9.35
C ARG A 409 9.14 16.73 -9.20
N LEU A 410 8.34 15.82 -8.65
CA LEU A 410 6.91 16.02 -8.37
C LEU A 410 6.66 17.05 -7.25
N GLY A 411 7.71 17.50 -6.55
CA GLY A 411 7.58 18.42 -5.42
C GLY A 411 7.14 17.78 -4.11
N LEU A 412 6.88 16.47 -4.08
CA LEU A 412 6.43 15.74 -2.89
C LEU A 412 7.42 15.88 -1.72
N SER A 413 8.72 16.00 -1.99
CA SER A 413 9.76 16.24 -0.98
C SER A 413 9.75 17.65 -0.36
N ARG A 414 8.81 18.54 -0.74
CA ARG A 414 8.55 19.81 -0.06
C ARG A 414 7.46 19.72 1.00
N LEU A 415 6.70 18.62 0.99
CA LEU A 415 5.58 18.40 1.91
C LEU A 415 6.10 17.81 3.22
N GLU A 416 5.59 18.32 4.35
CA GLU A 416 5.83 17.78 5.69
C GLU A 416 5.50 16.28 5.74
N PRO A 417 6.40 15.38 6.18
CA PRO A 417 6.15 13.93 6.17
C PRO A 417 4.84 13.51 6.86
N SER A 418 4.42 14.29 7.87
CA SER A 418 3.14 14.11 8.56
C SER A 418 1.89 14.20 7.69
N VAL A 419 1.93 14.83 6.48
CA VAL A 419 0.77 14.84 5.58
C VAL A 419 0.52 13.50 4.90
N PHE A 420 1.56 12.66 4.81
CA PHE A 420 1.46 11.33 4.20
C PHE A 420 0.97 10.27 5.19
N ASN A 421 1.19 10.40 6.51
CA ASN A 421 0.80 9.38 7.52
C ASN A 421 -0.72 9.35 7.81
N GLY A 422 -1.50 9.27 6.73
CA GLY A 422 -2.96 9.38 6.68
C GLY A 422 -3.64 8.34 5.79
N TYR A 423 -2.90 7.48 5.08
CA TYR A 423 -3.48 6.46 4.20
C TYR A 423 -4.20 5.37 5.02
N THR A 424 -5.44 5.08 4.65
CA THR A 424 -6.31 4.05 5.25
C THR A 424 -7.10 3.28 4.19
N GLN A 425 -6.55 3.25 2.97
CA GLN A 425 -7.18 2.78 1.74
C GLN A 425 -8.39 3.64 1.33
N MET A 426 -8.43 4.03 0.06
CA MET A 426 -9.57 4.70 -0.58
C MET A 426 -9.94 3.90 -1.81
N VAL A 427 -11.24 3.73 -2.09
CA VAL A 427 -11.71 2.95 -3.23
C VAL A 427 -12.70 3.74 -4.08
N TYR A 428 -12.50 3.67 -5.39
CA TYR A 428 -13.49 4.04 -6.40
C TYR A 428 -14.23 2.80 -6.89
N VAL A 429 -15.56 2.88 -6.94
CA VAL A 429 -16.40 1.83 -7.53
C VAL A 429 -17.38 2.41 -8.54
N GLN A 430 -17.69 1.61 -9.56
CA GLN A 430 -18.91 1.77 -10.34
C GLN A 430 -19.86 0.61 -10.01
N ILE A 431 -21.13 0.94 -9.81
CA ILE A 431 -22.19 -0.04 -9.57
C ILE A 431 -23.37 0.15 -10.52
N SER A 432 -24.08 -0.94 -10.77
CA SER A 432 -25.39 -0.98 -11.42
C SER A 432 -26.18 -2.19 -10.92
N ASP A 433 -27.48 -2.20 -11.19
CA ASP A 433 -28.35 -3.32 -10.81
C ASP A 433 -27.89 -4.66 -11.38
N LYS A 434 -28.48 -5.74 -10.85
CA LYS A 434 -28.20 -7.09 -11.35
C LYS A 434 -28.75 -7.24 -12.76
N GLU A 435 -27.96 -7.85 -13.64
CA GLU A 435 -28.49 -8.43 -14.88
C GLU A 435 -29.55 -9.48 -14.52
N SER A 436 -30.59 -9.58 -15.35
CA SER A 436 -31.86 -10.29 -15.06
C SER A 436 -31.85 -11.76 -15.46
#